data_AF-A0A1W1UHB8-F1
#
_entry.id   AF-A0A1W1UHB8-F1
#
_cell.length_a   1.000
_cell.length_b   1.000
_cell.length_c   1.000
_cell.angle_alpha   90.00
_cell.angle_beta   90.00
_cell.angle_gamma   90.00
#
_symmetry.space_group_name_H-M   'P 1'
#
loop_
_entity.id
_entity.type
_entity.pdbx_description
1 polymer ?
#
loop_
_entity_poly.entity_id
_entity_poly.type
_entity_poly.pdbx_seq_one_letter_code
_entity_poly.pdbx_strand_id
1 'polypeptide(L)'
;MGNNIELTFISSPLILESIGRGKGRYYTLSRNAYKILKENMGYERQQSLDKEAIKIRILSILKKKNLSNKEIRQITGMDSKQVQRLMKELKLDGVDLTGRGRGAKYIYNPDK
;
A
#
# COMPACT_ATOMS: atom_id res chain seq x y z
N MET A 1 -28.56 -14.84 -14.77
CA MET A 1 -28.35 -14.45 -13.37
C MET A 1 -26.89 -14.73 -13.03
N GLY A 2 -26.03 -13.72 -13.21
CA GLY A 2 -24.58 -13.89 -13.15
C GLY A 2 -24.04 -13.80 -11.72
N ASN A 3 -23.40 -14.89 -11.28
CA ASN A 3 -22.34 -15.02 -10.28
C ASN A 3 -22.24 -13.94 -9.18
N ASN A 4 -23.05 -14.10 -8.13
CA ASN A 4 -22.84 -13.46 -6.82
C ASN A 4 -21.83 -14.20 -5.92
N ILE A 5 -21.18 -15.26 -6.42
CA ILE A 5 -20.37 -16.19 -5.61
C ILE A 5 -18.93 -15.68 -5.43
N GLU A 6 -18.40 -14.85 -6.34
CA GLU A 6 -17.01 -14.37 -6.24
C GLU A 6 -16.81 -13.29 -5.16
N LEU A 7 -17.81 -12.44 -4.91
CA LEU A 7 -17.71 -11.34 -3.95
C LEU A 7 -17.85 -11.79 -2.48
N THR A 8 -18.55 -12.90 -2.25
CA THR A 8 -18.74 -13.46 -0.89
C THR A 8 -17.47 -14.15 -0.38
N PHE A 9 -16.67 -14.76 -1.27
CA PHE A 9 -15.41 -15.39 -0.87
C PHE A 9 -14.35 -14.36 -0.45
N ILE A 10 -14.25 -13.24 -1.18
CA ILE A 10 -13.26 -12.17 -0.92
C ILE A 10 -13.55 -11.40 0.38
N SER A 11 -14.83 -11.29 0.79
CA SER A 11 -15.24 -10.58 2.01
C SER A 11 -15.30 -11.45 3.26
N SER A 12 -14.89 -12.72 3.18
CA SER A 12 -14.80 -13.56 4.37
C SER A 12 -13.72 -13.01 5.32
N PRO A 13 -14.00 -12.86 6.64
CA PRO A 13 -13.04 -12.35 7.64
C PRO A 13 -11.76 -13.19 7.76
N LEU A 14 -11.68 -14.31 7.03
CA LEU A 14 -10.50 -15.13 6.88
C LEU A 14 -9.45 -14.53 5.92
N ILE A 15 -9.82 -13.60 5.02
CA ILE A 15 -8.94 -13.13 3.93
C ILE A 15 -8.55 -11.65 4.08
N LEU A 16 -9.44 -10.75 4.51
CA LEU A 16 -9.18 -9.32 4.58
C LEU A 16 -9.46 -8.70 5.96
N GLU A 17 -8.62 -7.75 6.38
CA GLU A 17 -8.73 -6.96 7.60
C GLU A 17 -8.88 -5.47 7.27
N SER A 18 -9.74 -4.75 8.01
CA SER A 18 -9.91 -3.30 7.82
C SER A 18 -8.96 -2.49 8.70
N ILE A 19 -8.23 -1.56 8.12
CA ILE A 19 -7.35 -0.59 8.80
C ILE A 19 -7.92 0.83 8.63
N GLY A 20 -7.95 1.60 9.72
CA GLY A 20 -8.37 3.00 9.72
C GLY A 20 -9.87 3.23 9.98
N ARG A 21 -10.27 4.52 10.02
CA ARG A 21 -11.65 4.97 10.30
C ARG A 21 -12.11 6.01 9.27
N GLY A 22 -13.40 6.04 8.93
CA GLY A 22 -14.01 7.02 8.02
C GLY A 22 -13.45 6.99 6.59
N LYS A 23 -13.26 8.16 5.97
CA LYS A 23 -12.75 8.35 4.58
C LYS A 23 -11.31 7.84 4.34
N GLY A 24 -10.63 7.31 5.36
CA GLY A 24 -9.29 6.73 5.29
C GLY A 24 -9.26 5.23 5.62
N ARG A 25 -10.37 4.51 5.45
CA ARG A 25 -10.41 3.06 5.65
C ARG A 25 -9.80 2.33 4.45
N TYR A 26 -8.93 1.36 4.73
CA TYR A 26 -8.33 0.48 3.72
C TYR A 26 -8.45 -0.97 4.18
N TYR A 27 -8.37 -1.91 3.23
CA TYR A 27 -8.35 -3.34 3.51
C TYR A 27 -6.94 -3.91 3.24
N THR A 28 -6.50 -4.82 4.09
CA THR A 28 -5.23 -5.58 3.96
C THR A 28 -5.52 -7.08 4.03
N LEU A 29 -4.62 -7.93 3.54
CA LEU A 29 -4.71 -9.38 3.76
C LEU A 29 -4.60 -9.74 5.24
N SER A 30 -5.38 -10.72 5.67
CA SER A 30 -5.27 -11.30 7.01
C SER A 30 -3.94 -12.02 7.16
N ARG A 31 -3.48 -12.15 8.42
CA ARG A 31 -2.22 -12.84 8.72
C ARG A 31 -2.19 -14.29 8.22
N ASN A 32 -3.32 -15.00 8.27
CA ASN A 32 -3.44 -16.38 7.84
C ASN A 32 -3.38 -16.50 6.30
N ALA A 33 -4.09 -15.63 5.59
CA ALA A 33 -4.06 -15.60 4.13
C ALA A 33 -2.65 -15.27 3.61
N TYR A 34 -1.96 -14.33 4.27
CA TYR A 34 -0.57 -14.00 3.95
C TYR A 34 0.38 -15.20 4.12
N LYS A 35 0.21 -15.98 5.20
CA LYS A 35 1.06 -17.15 5.48
C LYS A 35 0.90 -18.25 4.41
N ILE A 36 -0.34 -18.54 4.00
CA ILE A 36 -0.63 -19.54 2.96
C ILE A 36 -0.01 -19.14 1.62
N LEU A 37 -0.07 -17.85 1.25
CA LEU A 37 0.57 -17.34 0.04
C LEU A 37 2.10 -17.44 0.13
N LYS A 38 2.67 -17.11 1.30
CA LYS A 38 4.12 -17.14 1.54
C LYS A 38 4.71 -18.55 1.46
N GLU A 39 3.99 -19.59 1.91
CA GLU A 39 4.48 -20.98 1.85
C GLU A 39 4.56 -21.51 0.41
N ASN A 40 3.77 -20.96 -0.51
CA ASN A 40 3.72 -21.39 -1.92
C ASN A 40 4.66 -20.60 -2.85
N MET A 41 5.29 -19.52 -2.38
CA MET A 41 6.20 -18.69 -3.17
C MET A 41 7.58 -18.58 -2.50
N GLY A 42 8.66 -18.80 -3.27
CA GLY A 42 10.04 -18.70 -2.75
C GLY A 42 10.31 -17.33 -2.10
N TYR A 43 10.90 -17.34 -0.90
CA TYR A 43 10.99 -16.18 0.01
C TYR A 43 11.59 -14.90 -0.60
N GLU A 44 12.66 -15.02 -1.40
CA GLU A 44 13.31 -13.87 -2.04
C GLU A 44 12.44 -13.27 -3.16
N ARG A 45 11.84 -14.12 -4.00
CA ARG A 45 10.90 -13.70 -5.05
C ARG A 45 9.66 -13.04 -4.44
N GLN A 46 9.13 -13.61 -3.37
CA GLN A 46 7.97 -13.03 -2.66
C GLN A 46 8.29 -11.64 -2.10
N GLN A 47 9.42 -11.45 -1.41
CA GLN A 47 9.79 -10.13 -0.88
C GLN A 47 9.99 -9.07 -1.97
N SER A 48 10.58 -9.45 -3.11
CA SER A 48 10.74 -8.55 -4.25
C SER A 48 9.37 -8.16 -4.83
N LEU A 49 8.48 -9.13 -5.05
CA LEU A 49 7.12 -8.89 -5.54
C LEU A 49 6.30 -8.05 -4.57
N ASP A 50 6.40 -8.31 -3.26
CA ASP A 50 5.72 -7.53 -2.22
C ASP A 50 6.18 -6.07 -2.24
N LYS A 51 7.49 -5.83 -2.42
CA LYS A 51 8.05 -4.48 -2.51
C LYS A 51 7.53 -3.73 -3.73
N GLU A 52 7.54 -4.36 -4.91
CA GLU A 52 7.06 -3.76 -6.15
C GLU A 52 5.54 -3.54 -6.13
N ALA A 53 4.77 -4.47 -5.57
CA ALA A 53 3.33 -4.31 -5.38
C ALA A 53 3.00 -3.11 -4.48
N ILE A 54 3.78 -2.91 -3.40
CA ILE A 54 3.63 -1.76 -2.50
C ILE A 54 3.93 -0.45 -3.25
N LYS A 55 4.99 -0.39 -4.07
CA LYS A 55 5.30 0.78 -4.90
C LYS A 55 4.16 1.13 -5.83
N ILE A 56 3.69 0.17 -6.61
CA ILE A 56 2.59 0.36 -7.58
C ILE A 56 1.34 0.85 -6.86
N ARG A 57 1.01 0.26 -5.70
CA ARG A 57 -0.15 0.67 -4.90
C ARG A 57 -0.02 2.11 -4.41
N ILE A 58 1.12 2.49 -3.84
CA ILE A 58 1.35 3.84 -3.34
C ILE A 58 1.34 4.86 -4.48
N LEU A 59 2.03 4.58 -5.59
CA LEU A 59 2.03 5.44 -6.77
C LEU A 59 0.62 5.64 -7.34
N SER A 60 -0.18 4.57 -7.42
CA SER A 60 -1.57 4.63 -7.89
C SER A 60 -2.47 5.50 -6.99
N ILE A 61 -2.20 5.55 -5.68
CA ILE A 61 -2.91 6.44 -4.77
C ILE A 61 -2.42 7.88 -4.91
N LEU A 62 -1.11 8.09 -5.04
CA LEU A 62 -0.51 9.42 -5.21
C LEU A 62 -0.96 10.12 -6.49
N LYS A 63 -1.19 9.36 -7.56
CA LYS A 63 -1.82 9.85 -8.79
C LYS A 63 -3.24 10.42 -8.57
N LYS A 64 -3.91 10.07 -7.48
CA LYS A 64 -5.27 10.50 -7.15
C LYS A 64 -5.34 11.51 -6.00
N LYS A 65 -4.41 11.42 -5.03
CA LYS A 65 -4.36 12.31 -3.86
C LYS A 65 -3.00 12.33 -3.19
N ASN A 66 -2.69 13.44 -2.53
CA ASN A 66 -1.47 13.61 -1.75
C ASN A 66 -1.51 12.80 -0.45
N LEU A 67 -0.38 12.24 -0.01
CA LEU A 67 -0.29 11.44 1.20
C LEU A 67 0.79 11.97 2.16
N SER A 68 0.49 11.99 3.46
CA SER A 68 1.51 12.18 4.48
C SER A 68 2.28 10.88 4.75
N ASN A 69 3.45 10.99 5.36
CA ASN A 69 4.19 9.83 5.86
C ASN A 69 3.31 8.95 6.79
N LYS A 70 2.52 9.58 7.68
CA LYS A 70 1.60 8.86 8.58
C LYS A 70 0.57 8.02 7.81
N GLU A 71 -0.02 8.57 6.75
CA GLU A 71 -1.00 7.84 5.94
C GLU A 71 -0.37 6.67 5.19
N ILE A 72 0.84 6.84 4.64
CA ILE A 72 1.56 5.75 3.98
C ILE A 72 1.85 4.62 4.97
N ARG A 73 2.34 4.95 6.18
CA ARG A 73 2.58 3.97 7.24
C ARG A 73 1.32 3.20 7.64
N GLN A 74 0.15 3.85 7.65
CA GLN A 74 -1.13 3.17 7.91
C GLN A 74 -1.54 2.23 6.76
N ILE A 75 -1.22 2.59 5.51
CA ILE A 75 -1.55 1.79 4.34
C ILE A 75 -0.65 0.55 4.23
N THR A 76 0.63 0.70 4.55
CA THR A 76 1.65 -0.34 4.32
C THR A 76 2.08 -1.09 5.56
N GLY A 77 1.78 -0.59 6.76
CA GLY A 77 2.31 -1.11 8.02
C GLY A 77 3.80 -0.80 8.25
N MET A 78 4.44 -0.05 7.35
CA MET A 78 5.87 0.28 7.44
C MET A 78 6.18 1.28 8.56
N ASP A 79 7.42 1.28 9.01
CA ASP A 79 7.97 2.35 9.85
C ASP A 79 8.34 3.60 9.01
N SER A 80 8.71 4.68 9.71
CA SER A 80 9.04 5.95 9.05
C SER A 80 10.26 5.86 8.12
N LYS A 81 11.29 5.09 8.48
CA LYS A 81 12.52 4.95 7.68
C LYS A 81 12.25 4.11 6.44
N GLN A 82 11.47 3.04 6.58
CA GLN A 82 11.02 2.20 5.47
C GLN A 82 10.20 3.02 4.46
N VAL A 83 9.27 3.85 4.93
CA VAL A 83 8.54 4.77 4.05
C VAL A 83 9.48 5.75 3.37
N GLN A 84 10.41 6.39 4.08
CA GLN A 84 11.36 7.31 3.44
C GLN A 84 12.19 6.64 2.34
N ARG A 85 12.62 5.39 2.53
CA ARG A 85 13.31 4.60 1.51
C ARG A 85 12.40 4.32 0.31
N LEU A 86 11.17 3.86 0.55
CA LEU A 86 10.16 3.65 -0.50
C LEU A 86 9.94 4.90 -1.34
N MET A 87 9.76 6.05 -0.69
CA MET A 87 9.49 7.32 -1.39
C MET A 87 10.72 7.85 -2.14
N LYS A 88 11.93 7.53 -1.67
CA LYS A 88 13.16 7.84 -2.42
C LYS A 88 13.24 7.03 -3.71
N GLU A 89 12.83 5.76 -3.69
CA GLU A 89 12.77 4.92 -4.89
C GLU A 89 11.71 5.44 -5.88
N LEU A 90 10.53 5.82 -5.39
CA LEU A 90 9.46 6.40 -6.21
C LEU A 90 9.76 7.81 -6.75
N LYS A 91 10.88 8.43 -6.35
CA LYS A 91 11.26 9.74 -6.87
C LYS A 91 11.50 9.71 -8.37
N LEU A 92 12.05 8.60 -8.88
CA LEU A 92 12.24 8.38 -10.33
C LEU A 92 10.90 8.22 -11.07
N ASP A 93 9.84 7.89 -10.35
CA ASP A 93 8.47 7.76 -10.87
C ASP A 93 7.66 9.06 -10.68
N GLY A 94 8.32 10.21 -10.50
CA GLY A 94 7.67 11.52 -10.38
C GLY A 94 7.05 11.79 -9.01
N VAL A 95 7.52 11.15 -7.94
CA VAL A 95 7.05 11.41 -6.57
C VAL A 95 7.96 12.37 -5.83
N ASP A 96 7.38 13.48 -5.36
CA ASP A 96 8.09 14.53 -4.63
C ASP A 96 7.51 14.74 -3.22
N LEU A 97 8.33 15.33 -2.34
CA LEU A 97 7.88 15.81 -1.02
C LEU A 97 7.66 17.32 -1.09
N THR A 98 6.46 17.77 -0.73
CA THR A 98 6.12 19.18 -0.56
C THR A 98 5.84 19.52 0.90
N GLY A 99 6.11 20.77 1.28
CA GLY A 99 5.94 21.28 2.64
C GLY A 99 7.08 20.87 3.60
N ARG A 100 6.92 21.23 4.88
CA ARG A 100 7.91 20.97 5.94
C ARG A 100 7.23 20.46 7.21
N GLY A 101 7.99 19.70 8.00
CA GLY A 101 7.55 19.21 9.31
C GLY A 101 6.26 18.39 9.25
N ARG A 102 5.34 18.66 10.20
CA ARG A 102 4.07 17.91 10.33
C ARG A 102 3.12 18.06 9.15
N GLY A 103 3.27 19.12 8.35
CA GLY A 103 2.46 19.39 7.16
C GLY A 103 3.00 18.79 5.88
N ALA A 104 4.15 18.11 5.91
CA ALA A 104 4.77 17.58 4.70
C ALA A 104 3.91 16.46 4.05
N LYS A 105 3.79 16.52 2.72
CA LYS A 105 3.00 15.60 1.92
C LYS A 105 3.79 15.14 0.71
N TYR A 106 3.69 13.86 0.38
CA TYR A 106 4.13 13.32 -0.88
C TYR A 106 3.07 13.60 -1.95
N ILE A 107 3.54 14.03 -3.12
CA ILE A 107 2.72 14.40 -4.27
C ILE A 107 3.24 13.67 -5.51
N TYR A 108 2.34 13.41 -6.46
CA TYR A 108 2.71 12.94 -7.78
C TYR A 108 2.82 14.14 -8.72
N ASN A 109 3.98 14.30 -9.34
CA ASN A 109 4.27 15.31 -10.35
C ASN A 109 5.07 14.65 -11.49
N PRO A 110 4.40 14.18 -12.55
CA PRO A 110 5.04 13.45 -13.65
C PRO A 110 5.94 14.31 -14.54
N ASP A 111 5.82 15.64 -14.44
CA ASP A 111 6.48 16.61 -15.32
C ASP A 111 7.86 17.07 -14.78
N LYS A 112 8.34 16.42 -13.71
CA LYS A 112 9.69 16.60 -13.14
C LYS A 112 10.47 15.30 -13.22
#